data_AF-A0A1H5VFD4-F1
#
_entry.id   AF-A0A1H5VFD4-F1
#
_cell.length_a   1.000
_cell.length_b   1.000
_cell.length_c   1.000
_cell.angle_alpha   90.00
_cell.angle_beta   90.00
_cell.angle_gamma   90.00
#
_symmetry.space_group_name_H-M   'P 1'
#
loop_
_entity.id
_entity.type
_entity.pdbx_description
1 polymer ?
#
loop_
_entity_poly.entity_id
_entity_poly.type
_entity_poly.pdbx_seq_one_letter_code
_entity_poly.pdbx_strand_id
1 'polypeptide(L)'
;MKYELLGEYHAFMKQAKSAAEKRFAILHNLAVQIRSLAEDPIRTIDAETEAIERAIAEAKAAEFEMTAAIGCVNETAKLCGKEEITTGNFKR
;
A
#
# COMPACT_ATOMS: atom_id res chain seq x y z
N MET A 1 -18.29 -12.72 -22.06
CA MET A 1 -17.23 -12.17 -21.19
C MET A 1 -15.90 -12.72 -21.68
N LYS A 2 -14.93 -11.89 -22.07
CA LYS A 2 -13.62 -12.37 -22.56
C LYS A 2 -12.78 -12.78 -21.34
N TYR A 3 -12.30 -14.02 -21.32
CA TYR A 3 -11.52 -14.56 -20.19
C TYR A 3 -10.25 -13.76 -19.88
N GLU A 4 -9.65 -13.13 -20.89
CA GLU A 4 -8.48 -12.25 -20.77
C GLU A 4 -8.75 -11.06 -19.84
N LEU A 5 -9.86 -10.35 -20.04
CA LEU A 5 -10.24 -9.18 -19.21
C LEU A 5 -10.49 -9.57 -17.75
N LEU A 6 -11.03 -10.77 -17.53
CA LEU A 6 -11.23 -11.29 -16.17
C LEU A 6 -9.88 -11.64 -15.51
N GLY A 7 -8.93 -12.16 -16.28
CA GLY A 7 -7.56 -12.41 -15.82
C GLY A 7 -6.83 -11.13 -15.42
N GLU A 8 -6.90 -10.09 -16.25
CA GLU A 8 -6.34 -8.76 -15.97
C GLU A 8 -6.95 -8.14 -14.71
N TYR A 9 -8.28 -8.18 -14.58
CA TYR A 9 -8.99 -7.71 -13.39
C TYR A 9 -8.45 -8.38 -12.11
N HIS A 10 -8.30 -9.70 -12.12
CA HIS A 10 -7.77 -10.43 -10.97
C HIS A 10 -6.30 -10.14 -10.69
N ALA A 11 -5.48 -9.95 -11.73
CA ALA A 11 -4.09 -9.56 -11.59
C ALA A 11 -3.95 -8.19 -10.91
N PHE A 12 -4.68 -7.18 -11.40
CA PHE A 12 -4.66 -5.84 -10.81
C PHE A 12 -5.25 -5.82 -9.39
N MET A 13 -6.29 -6.61 -9.12
CA MET A 13 -6.82 -6.79 -7.76
C MET A 13 -5.77 -7.33 -6.80
N LYS A 14 -5.00 -8.35 -7.24
CA LYS A 14 -3.91 -8.92 -6.45
C LYS A 14 -2.80 -7.89 -6.21
N GLN A 15 -2.45 -7.11 -7.23
CA GLN A 15 -1.45 -6.04 -7.12
C GLN A 15 -1.89 -4.95 -6.14
N ALA A 16 -3.11 -4.46 -6.24
CA ALA A 16 -3.67 -3.46 -5.33
C ALA A 16 -3.65 -3.96 -3.87
N LYS A 17 -4.06 -5.22 -3.65
CA LYS A 17 -4.01 -5.86 -2.33
C LYS A 17 -2.57 -5.96 -1.79
N SER A 18 -1.63 -6.43 -2.61
CA SER A 18 -0.22 -6.58 -2.22
C SER A 18 0.40 -5.23 -1.84
N ALA A 19 0.09 -4.17 -2.59
CA ALA A 19 0.57 -2.82 -2.31
C ALA A 19 -0.05 -2.26 -1.01
N ALA A 20 -1.34 -2.52 -0.77
CA ALA A 20 -2.01 -2.16 0.49
C ALA A 20 -1.37 -2.87 1.70
N GLU A 21 -1.07 -4.16 1.58
CA GLU A 21 -0.41 -4.96 2.63
C GLU A 21 1.01 -4.45 2.90
N LYS A 22 1.77 -4.12 1.85
CA LYS A 22 3.10 -3.51 1.96
C LYS A 22 3.04 -2.16 2.68
N ARG A 23 2.12 -1.27 2.26
CA ARG A 23 1.89 0.03 2.91
C ARG A 23 1.57 -0.14 4.39
N PHE A 24 0.68 -1.07 4.73
CA PHE A 24 0.33 -1.37 6.12
C PHE A 24 1.55 -1.82 6.93
N ALA A 25 2.35 -2.76 6.41
CA ALA A 25 3.51 -3.29 7.11
C ALA A 25 4.56 -2.19 7.38
N ILE A 26 4.83 -1.33 6.40
CA ILE A 26 5.77 -0.21 6.54
C ILE A 26 5.29 0.75 7.64
N LEU A 27 4.04 1.18 7.59
CA LEU A 27 3.49 2.12 8.57
C LEU A 27 3.40 1.52 9.98
N HIS A 28 3.08 0.22 10.08
CA HIS A 28 3.10 -0.49 11.36
C HIS A 28 4.51 -0.51 11.95
N ASN A 29 5.52 -0.86 11.16
CA ASN A 29 6.91 -0.89 11.60
C ASN A 29 7.42 0.51 11.97
N LEU A 30 7.06 1.54 11.20
CA LEU A 30 7.37 2.93 11.51
C LEU A 30 6.76 3.37 12.85
N ALA A 31 5.51 3.00 13.13
CA ALA A 31 4.89 3.29 14.41
C ALA A 31 5.61 2.60 15.59
N VAL A 32 6.11 1.38 15.39
CA VAL A 32 6.95 0.68 16.38
C VAL A 32 8.28 1.39 16.58
N GLN A 33 8.94 1.81 15.50
CA GLN A 33 10.21 2.54 15.56
C GLN A 33 10.08 3.87 16.32
N ILE A 34 9.05 4.66 16.02
CA ILE A 34 8.77 5.93 16.71
C ILE A 34 8.49 5.71 18.20
N ARG A 35 7.73 4.67 18.54
CA ARG A 35 7.49 4.30 19.95
C ARG A 35 8.79 3.94 20.66
N SER A 36 9.66 3.16 20.03
CA SER A 36 10.94 2.76 20.62
C SER A 36 11.88 3.94 20.86
N LEU A 37 11.82 4.98 20.02
CA LEU A 37 12.53 6.25 20.23
C LEU A 37 12.03 7.00 21.46
N ALA A 38 10.74 6.95 21.76
CA ALA A 38 10.17 7.58 22.95
C ALA A 38 10.56 6.84 24.25
N GLU A 39 10.85 5.54 24.15
CA GLU A 39 11.17 4.66 25.29
C GLU A 39 12.68 4.58 25.59
N ASP A 40 13.54 4.82 24.60
CA ASP A 40 15.01 4.76 24.74
C ASP A 40 15.65 6.16 24.64
N PRO A 41 15.94 6.83 25.78
CA PRO A 41 16.54 8.16 25.79
C PRO A 41 18.03 8.19 25.37
N ILE A 42 18.67 7.03 25.18
CA ILE A 42 20.06 6.93 24.71
C ILE A 42 20.11 6.96 23.17
N ARG A 43 19.02 6.54 22.53
CA ARG A 43 18.92 6.49 21.07
C ARG A 43 18.77 7.91 20.51
N THR A 44 19.71 8.31 19.65
CA THR A 44 19.71 9.67 19.11
C THR A 44 18.64 9.79 18.02
N ILE A 45 17.79 10.82 18.14
CA ILE A 45 16.75 11.12 17.15
C ILE A 45 17.38 11.24 15.75
N ASP A 46 18.52 11.94 15.66
CA ASP A 46 19.23 12.18 14.40
C ASP A 46 19.67 10.89 13.70
N ALA A 47 20.00 9.82 14.44
CA ALA A 47 20.40 8.54 13.85
C ALA A 47 19.20 7.78 13.24
N GLU A 48 17.99 8.04 13.72
CA GLU A 48 16.79 7.37 13.24
C GLU A 48 16.03 8.17 12.17
N THR A 49 16.33 9.47 12.03
CA THR A 49 15.70 10.37 11.03
C THR A 49 15.77 9.80 9.62
N GLU A 50 16.94 9.33 9.17
CA GLU A 50 17.09 8.77 7.82
C GLU A 50 16.22 7.52 7.60
N ALA A 51 16.15 6.64 8.61
CA ALA A 51 15.34 5.43 8.55
C ALA A 51 13.83 5.76 8.52
N ILE A 52 13.41 6.76 9.31
CA ILE A 52 12.03 7.28 9.32
C ILE A 52 11.67 7.90 7.97
N GLU A 53 12.54 8.74 7.40
CA GLU A 53 12.34 9.36 6.09
C GLU A 53 12.22 8.31 4.98
N ARG A 54 13.08 7.29 5.02
CA ARG A 54 13.03 6.16 4.08
C ARG A 54 11.71 5.39 4.21
N ALA A 55 11.29 5.06 5.43
CA ALA A 55 10.02 4.37 5.65
C ALA A 55 8.81 5.19 5.13
N ILE A 56 8.82 6.51 5.31
CA ILE A 56 7.79 7.40 4.77
C ILE A 56 7.80 7.38 3.24
N ALA A 57 8.97 7.43 2.61
CA ALA A 57 9.10 7.36 1.15
C ALA A 57 8.60 6.02 0.60
N GLU A 58 8.93 4.90 1.25
CA GLU A 58 8.46 3.57 0.87
C GLU A 58 6.95 3.42 1.05
N ALA A 59 6.37 3.96 2.13
CA ALA A 59 4.92 3.96 2.34
C ALA A 59 4.20 4.75 1.24
N LYS A 60 4.72 5.91 0.84
CA LYS A 60 4.21 6.72 -0.28
C LYS A 60 4.28 5.96 -1.60
N ALA A 61 5.39 5.27 -1.86
CA ALA A 61 5.53 4.46 -3.06
C ALA A 61 4.51 3.31 -3.11
N ALA A 62 4.31 2.60 -1.99
CA ALA A 62 3.29 1.56 -1.89
C ALA A 62 1.85 2.10 -2.04
N GLU A 63 1.58 3.30 -1.52
CA GLU A 63 0.29 3.97 -1.71
C GLU A 63 0.04 4.37 -3.17
N PHE A 64 1.07 4.86 -3.86
CA PHE A 64 1.01 5.15 -5.29
C PHE A 64 0.77 3.88 -6.12
N GLU A 65 1.52 2.80 -5.87
CA GLU A 65 1.34 1.50 -6.52
C GLU A 65 -0.08 0.96 -6.32
N MET A 66 -0.62 1.05 -5.10
CA MET A 66 -1.99 0.63 -4.78
C MET A 66 -3.00 1.45 -5.59
N THR A 67 -2.86 2.78 -5.61
CA THR A 67 -3.79 3.67 -6.30
C THR A 67 -3.76 3.46 -7.82
N ALA A 68 -2.57 3.27 -8.39
CA ALA A 68 -2.42 2.93 -9.80
C ALA A 68 -3.09 1.59 -10.15
N ALA A 69 -2.86 0.56 -9.33
CA ALA A 69 -3.49 -0.75 -9.53
C ALA A 69 -5.03 -0.68 -9.41
N ILE A 70 -5.57 0.11 -8.47
CA ILE A 70 -7.01 0.38 -8.37
C ILE A 70 -7.54 1.02 -9.64
N GLY A 71 -6.81 1.97 -10.23
CA GLY A 71 -7.17 2.57 -11.53
C GLY A 71 -7.36 1.49 -12.60
N CYS A 72 -6.38 0.60 -12.75
CA CYS A 72 -6.46 -0.52 -13.69
C CYS A 72 -7.58 -1.52 -13.36
N VAL A 73 -7.84 -1.80 -12.08
CA VAL A 73 -9.00 -2.60 -11.65
C VAL A 73 -10.30 -1.95 -12.12
N ASN A 74 -10.47 -0.65 -11.92
CA ASN A 74 -11.71 0.04 -12.25
C ASN A 74 -11.92 0.17 -13.77
N GLU A 75 -10.85 0.33 -14.54
CA GLU A 75 -10.90 0.27 -16.00
C GLU A 75 -11.36 -1.11 -16.50
N THR A 76 -10.76 -2.19 -15.98
CA THR A 76 -11.14 -3.57 -16.33
C THR A 76 -12.52 -3.97 -15.79
N ALA A 77 -12.92 -3.45 -14.63
CA ALA A 77 -14.21 -3.70 -14.00
C ALA A 77 -15.37 -3.23 -14.89
N LYS A 78 -15.26 -2.04 -15.49
CA LYS A 78 -16.24 -1.49 -16.45
C LYS A 78 -16.45 -2.43 -17.63
N LEU A 79 -15.38 -3.02 -18.14
CA LEU A 79 -15.42 -3.93 -19.29
C LEU A 79 -15.97 -5.32 -18.94
N CYS A 80 -15.92 -5.69 -17.66
CA CYS A 80 -16.36 -7.00 -17.15
C CYS A 80 -17.70 -6.96 -16.41
N GLY A 81 -18.35 -5.80 -16.28
CA GLY A 81 -19.57 -5.64 -15.48
C GLY A 81 -19.35 -5.86 -13.97
N LYS A 82 -18.17 -5.51 -13.47
CA LYS A 82 -17.83 -5.53 -12.04
C LYS A 82 -17.95 -4.14 -11.43
N GLU A 83 -18.14 -4.09 -10.11
CA GLU A 83 -18.17 -2.83 -9.36
C GLU A 83 -16.79 -2.19 -9.27
N GLU A 84 -16.77 -0.85 -9.23
CA GLU A 84 -15.56 -0.08 -8.93
C GLU A 84 -15.16 -0.27 -7.46
N ILE A 85 -13.85 -0.25 -7.22
CA ILE A 85 -13.29 -0.32 -5.89
C ILE A 85 -12.56 0.98 -5.53
N THR A 86 -12.32 1.16 -4.25
CA THR A 86 -11.57 2.25 -3.66
C THR A 86 -10.51 1.70 -2.70
N THR A 87 -9.65 2.57 -2.18
CA THR A 87 -8.70 2.20 -1.12
C THR A 87 -9.40 1.64 0.13
N GLY A 88 -10.67 2.00 0.35
CA GLY A 88 -11.51 1.48 1.44
C GLY A 88 -11.70 -0.03 1.40
N ASN A 89 -11.64 -0.65 0.21
CA ASN A 89 -11.77 -2.09 0.03
C ASN A 89 -10.57 -2.89 0.59
N PHE A 90 -9.47 -2.22 0.95
CA PHE A 90 -8.27 -2.83 1.51
C PHE A 90 -7.98 -2.41 2.97
N LYS A 91 -8.95 -1.81 3.66
CA LYS A 91 -8.81 -1.50 5.09
C LYS A 91 -8.65 -2.80 5.89
N ARG A 92 -7.65 -2.83 6.78
CA ARG A 92 -7.48 -3.86 7.81
C ARG A 92 -8.11 -3.39 9.11
#